data_AF-V9HUC6-F1
#
_entry.id   AF-V9HUC6-F1
#
_cell.length_a   1.000
_cell.length_b   1.000
_cell.length_c   1.000
_cell.angle_alpha   90.00
_cell.angle_beta   90.00
_cell.angle_gamma   90.00
#
_symmetry.space_group_name_H-M   'P 1'
#
loop_
_entity.id
_entity.type
_entity.pdbx_description
1 polymer ?
#
loop_
_entity_poly.entity_id
_entity_poly.type
_entity_poly.pdbx_seq_one_letter_code
_entity_poly.pdbx_strand_id
1 'polypeptide(L)' 'VQKDGKWGFIDKSGNEIIELKYDEVYSFKEGLSAVQKDEKWGFIDKEGREIIELKYDEAWYFEEGLAKVKKNAK' A
#
# COMPACT_ATOMS: atom_id res chain seq x y z
N VAL A 1 -9.95 -0.06 5.88
CA VAL A 1 -11.13 0.81 6.08
C VAL A 1 -11.05 1.96 5.08
N GLN A 2 -12.18 2.49 4.64
CA GLN A 2 -12.23 3.64 3.73
C GLN A 2 -13.10 4.74 4.31
N LYS A 3 -12.68 6.00 4.15
CA LYS A 3 -13.43 7.21 4.50
C LYS A 3 -13.02 8.33 3.55
N ASP A 4 -13.99 9.10 3.05
CA ASP A 4 -13.75 10.25 2.15
C ASP A 4 -12.88 9.90 0.92
N GLY A 5 -13.03 8.68 0.40
CA GLY A 5 -12.26 8.18 -0.74
C GLY A 5 -10.82 7.77 -0.42
N LYS A 6 -10.37 7.88 0.83
CA LYS A 6 -9.05 7.44 1.27
C LYS A 6 -9.12 6.15 2.07
N TRP A 7 -8.10 5.32 1.90
CA TRP A 7 -7.93 4.03 2.56
C TRP A 7 -6.86 4.08 3.65
N GLY A 8 -7.09 3.28 4.68
CA GLY A 8 -6.20 3.04 5.82
C GLY A 8 -6.44 1.65 6.40
N PHE A 9 -5.70 1.30 7.45
CA PHE A 9 -5.79 -0.01 8.08
C PHE A 9 -6.06 0.11 9.58
N ILE A 10 -6.92 -0.77 10.06
CA ILE A 10 -7.26 -0.91 11.47
C ILE A 10 -6.74 -2.26 11.99
N ASP A 11 -6.51 -2.36 13.29
CA ASP A 11 -6.31 -3.64 13.95
C ASP A 11 -7.65 -4.40 14.16
N LYS A 12 -7.58 -5.58 14.78
CA LYS A 12 -8.77 -6.40 15.09
C LYS A 12 -9.68 -5.77 16.15
N SER A 13 -9.16 -4.84 16.94
CA SER A 13 -9.90 -4.09 17.96
C SER A 13 -10.60 -2.86 17.37
N GLY A 14 -10.35 -2.56 16.08
CA GLY A 14 -10.91 -1.41 15.38
C GLY A 14 -10.08 -0.13 15.51
N ASN A 15 -8.89 -0.19 16.10
CA ASN A 15 -8.00 0.97 16.21
C ASN A 15 -7.32 1.23 14.88
N GLU A 16 -7.26 2.49 14.46
CA GLU A 16 -6.47 2.89 13.29
C GLU A 16 -4.98 2.70 13.56
N ILE A 17 -4.33 1.88 12.73
CA ILE A 17 -2.87 1.66 12.75
C ILE A 17 -2.22 2.45 11.62
N ILE A 18 -2.91 2.55 10.48
CA ILE A 18 -2.42 3.23 9.29
C ILE A 18 -3.49 4.22 8.85
N GLU A 19 -3.12 5.50 8.85
CA GLU A 19 -3.98 6.63 8.51
C GLU A 19 -4.71 6.45 7.17
N LEU A 20 -5.92 6.99 7.09
CA LEU A 20 -6.74 7.12 5.88
C LEU A 20 -6.12 8.14 4.90
N LYS A 21 -5.03 7.76 4.23
CA LYS A 21 -4.28 8.66 3.32
C LYS A 21 -3.99 8.10 1.93
N TYR A 22 -4.24 6.82 1.71
CA TYR A 22 -3.97 6.16 0.43
C TYR A 22 -5.18 6.23 -0.49
N ASP A 23 -4.95 6.39 -1.78
CA ASP A 23 -5.99 6.39 -2.81
C ASP A 23 -6.51 4.97 -3.06
N GLU A 24 -5.61 3.99 -3.05
CA GLU A 24 -5.90 2.57 -3.19
C GLU A 24 -4.94 1.76 -2.31
N VAL A 25 -5.37 0.60 -1.85
CA VAL A 25 -4.55 -0.32 -1.06
C VAL A 25 -4.87 -1.77 -1.41
N TYR A 26 -3.86 -2.64 -1.36
CA TYR A 26 -4.04 -4.09 -1.41
C TYR A 26 -3.93 -4.73 -0.04
N SER A 27 -4.52 -5.93 0.09
CA SER A 27 -4.34 -6.74 1.28
C SER A 27 -2.86 -7.04 1.54
N PHE A 28 -2.50 -7.17 2.81
CA PHE A 28 -1.16 -7.59 3.19
C PHE A 28 -0.86 -9.00 2.67
N LYS A 29 0.25 -9.16 1.95
CA LYS A 29 0.89 -10.43 1.61
C LYS A 29 2.37 -10.35 1.99
N GLU A 30 2.89 -11.44 2.57
CA GLU A 30 4.31 -11.51 2.99
C GLU A 30 4.75 -10.36 3.91
N GLY A 31 3.82 -9.79 4.68
CA GLY A 31 4.09 -8.68 5.59
C GLY A 31 4.05 -7.29 4.95
N LEU A 32 3.85 -7.19 3.63
CA LEU A 32 3.77 -5.92 2.90
C LEU A 32 2.41 -5.72 2.25
N SER A 33 2.00 -4.47 2.10
CA SER A 33 0.83 -4.05 1.34
C SER A 33 1.27 -3.09 0.24
N ALA A 34 0.81 -3.32 -0.99
CA ALA A 34 0.94 -2.35 -2.06
C ALA A 34 -0.07 -1.23 -1.82
N VAL A 35 0.39 0.02 -1.83
CA VAL A 35 -0.44 1.19 -1.58
C VAL A 35 -0.20 2.23 -2.66
N GLN A 36 -1.27 2.93 -3.05
CA GLN A 36 -1.24 4.02 -4.00
C GLN A 36 -1.46 5.35 -3.29
N LYS A 37 -0.67 6.35 -3.64
CA LYS A 37 -0.88 7.73 -3.27
C LYS A 37 -0.41 8.64 -4.40
N ASP A 38 -1.22 9.64 -4.76
CA ASP A 38 -0.89 10.62 -5.79
C ASP A 38 -0.49 9.92 -7.12
N GLU A 39 -1.30 8.92 -7.50
CA GLU A 39 -1.12 8.06 -8.69
C GLU A 39 0.13 7.17 -8.70
N LYS A 40 0.92 7.14 -7.62
CA LYS A 40 2.11 6.30 -7.51
C LYS A 40 1.94 5.18 -6.51
N TRP A 41 2.47 4.02 -6.86
CA TRP A 41 2.47 2.81 -6.04
C TRP A 41 3.81 2.60 -5.35
N GLY A 42 3.72 2.13 -4.11
CA GLY A 42 4.82 1.74 -3.23
C GLY A 42 4.36 0.61 -2.31
N PHE A 43 5.17 0.29 -1.30
CA PHE A 43 4.85 -0.77 -0.36
C PHE A 43 5.12 -0.34 1.08
N ILE A 44 4.19 -0.69 1.96
CA ILE A 44 4.28 -0.43 3.39
C ILE A 44 4.28 -1.72 4.20
N ASP A 45 4.87 -1.69 5.38
CA ASP A 45 4.73 -2.73 6.39
C ASP A 45 3.42 -2.61 7.19
N LYS A 46 3.19 -3.55 8.12
CA LYS A 46 2.00 -3.57 8.98
C LYS A 46 1.90 -2.42 9.98
N GLU A 47 3.01 -1.70 10.19
CA GLU A 47 3.08 -0.51 11.04
C GLU A 47 2.91 0.77 10.21
N GLY A 48 2.66 0.65 8.91
CA GLY A 48 2.46 1.76 7.99
C GLY A 48 3.75 2.44 7.54
N ARG A 49 4.93 1.85 7.82
CA ARG A 49 6.21 2.37 7.34
C ARG A 49 6.36 2.06 5.87
N GLU A 50 6.75 3.06 5.09
CA GLU A 50 7.14 2.88 3.70
C GLU A 50 8.43 2.07 3.63
N ILE A 51 8.34 0.85 3.09
CA ILE A 51 9.47 -0.05 2.84
C ILE A 51 9.98 0.14 1.42
N ILE A 52 9.08 0.42 0.48
CA ILE A 52 9.40 0.72 -0.90
C ILE A 52 8.64 1.99 -1.30
N GLU A 53 9.41 2.97 -1.76
CA GLU A 53 8.94 4.28 -2.18
C GLU A 53 7.78 4.23 -3.18
N LEU A 54 6.83 5.16 -3.02
CA LEU A 54 5.73 5.45 -3.94
C LEU A 54 6.25 6.03 -5.28
N LYS A 55 6.76 5.17 -6.17
CA LYS A 55 7.36 5.61 -7.45
C LYS A 55 6.97 4.79 -8.67
N TYR A 56 6.19 3.74 -8.49
CA TYR A 56 5.73 2.89 -9.58
C TYR A 56 4.39 3.39 -10.12
N ASP A 57 4.10 3.18 -11.39
CA ASP A 57 2.80 3.53 -11.97
C ASP A 57 1.75 2.45 -11.69
N GLU A 58 2.20 1.19 -11.56
CA GLU A 58 1.38 0.06 -11.15
C GLU A 58 2.23 -0.85 -10.25
N ALA A 59 1.63 -1.44 -9.22
CA ALA A 59 2.25 -2.47 -8.40
C ALA A 59 1.23 -3.55 -8.04
N TRP A 60 1.67 -4.80 -8.01
CA TRP A 60 0.88 -5.95 -7.55
C TRP A 60 1.38 -6.44 -6.19
N TYR A 61 0.61 -7.30 -5.54
CA TYR A 61 1.01 -7.90 -4.26
C TYR A 61 2.33 -8.68 -4.39
N PHE A 62 3.02 -8.85 -3.26
CA PHE A 62 4.15 -9.77 -3.16
C PHE A 62 3.68 -11.23 -3.19
N GLU A 63 4.37 -12.05 -3.97
CA GLU A 63 4.29 -13.51 -3.99
C GLU A 63 5.69 -14.09 -4.24
N GLU A 64 6.10 -15.05 -3.41
CA GLU A 64 7.41 -15.70 -3.46
C GLU A 64 8.58 -14.71 -3.35
N GLY A 65 8.43 -13.67 -2.53
CA GLY A 65 9.44 -12.62 -2.35
C GLY A 65 9.58 -11.65 -3.52
N LEU A 66 8.67 -11.70 -4.50
CA LEU A 66 8.68 -10.85 -5.69
C LEU A 66 7.34 -10.13 -5.88
N ALA A 67 7.37 -8.94 -6.48
CA ALA A 67 6.17 -8.20 -6.86
C ALA A 67 6.31 -7.67 -8.29
N LYS A 68 5.28 -7.85 -9.12
CA LYS A 68 5.23 -7.25 -10.45
C LYS A 68 4.96 -5.75 -10.32
N VAL A 69 5.79 -4.93 -10.95
CA VAL A 69 5.63 -3.48 -10.99
C VAL A 69 5.76 -2.96 -12.41
N LYS A 70 5.14 -1.82 -12.68
CA LYS A 70 5.34 -1.04 -13.90
C LYS A 70 5.89 0.34 -13.53
N LYS A 71 6.94 0.75 -14.23
CA LYS A 71 7.48 2.10 -14.14
C LYS A 71 7.74 2.58 -15.55
N ASN A 72 6.91 3.49 -16.03
CA ASN A 72 7.18 4.18 -17.27
C ASN A 72 8.29 5.21 -16.99
N ALA A 73 9.38 5.11 -17.73
CA ALA A 73 10.31 6.21 -17.85
C ALA A 73 9.63 7.25 -18.77
N LYS A 74 9.33 8.42 -18.22
CA LYS A 74 8.98 9.58 -19.04
C LYS A 74 10.26 10.27 -19.49
#